data_AF-A0A162KBE6-F1
#
_entry.id   AF-A0A162KBE6-F1
#
_cell.length_a   1.000
_cell.length_b   1.000
_cell.length_c   1.000
_cell.angle_alpha   90.00
_cell.angle_beta   90.00
_cell.angle_gamma   90.00
#
_symmetry.space_group_name_H-M   'P 1'
#
loop_
_entity.id
_entity.type
_entity.pdbx_description
1 polymer ?
#
loop_
_entity_poly.entity_id
_entity_poly.type
_entity_poly.pdbx_seq_one_letter_code
_entity_poly.pdbx_strand_id
1 'polypeptide(L)' 'MFVGQIELSILDSVLRLVQLLDSPQDIPFLAPIHKKEIIYRLLQGQYGATLAQIAMEGSNTYRIRGGNRPNYPTL' A
#
# COMPACT_ATOMS: atom_id res chain seq x y z
N MET A 1 -5.69 -17.84 -4.12
CA MET A 1 -6.50 -16.94 -3.28
C MET A 1 -5.77 -16.81 -1.96
N PHE A 2 -5.22 -15.64 -1.63
CA PHE A 2 -4.51 -15.39 -0.37
C PHE A 2 -5.54 -14.93 0.66
N VAL A 3 -5.80 -15.72 1.69
CA VAL A 3 -6.69 -15.36 2.79
C VAL A 3 -5.84 -15.33 4.06
N GLY A 4 -5.43 -14.13 4.45
CA GLY A 4 -4.77 -13.88 5.73
C GLY A 4 -5.80 -13.57 6.81
N GLN A 5 -5.46 -13.80 8.08
CA GLN A 5 -6.29 -13.30 9.18
C GLN A 5 -6.30 -11.77 9.12
N ILE A 6 -7.50 -11.18 9.05
CA ILE A 6 -7.65 -9.73 9.08
C ILE A 6 -7.80 -9.31 10.55
N GLU A 7 -6.96 -8.37 10.96
CA GLU A 7 -7.10 -7.72 12.27
C GLU A 7 -8.42 -6.97 12.33
N LEU A 8 -9.10 -7.05 13.48
CA LEU A 8 -10.40 -6.39 13.70
C LEU A 8 -10.35 -4.89 13.33
N SER A 9 -9.21 -4.26 13.62
CA SER A 9 -8.98 -2.84 13.32
C SER A 9 -8.99 -2.48 11.82
N ILE A 10 -8.64 -3.42 10.94
CA ILE A 10 -8.76 -3.24 9.48
C ILE A 10 -10.22 -3.33 9.08
N LEU A 11 -10.94 -4.32 9.63
CA LEU A 11 -12.37 -4.49 9.38
C LEU A 11 -13.16 -3.24 9.79
N ASP A 12 -12.88 -2.67 10.96
CA ASP A 12 -13.50 -1.43 11.43
C ASP A 12 -13.24 -0.24 10.50
N SER A 13 -12.06 -0.21 9.88
CA SER A 13 -11.69 0.85 8.94
C SER A 13 -12.41 0.70 7.59
N VAL A 14 -12.59 -0.54 7.13
CA VAL A 14 -13.39 -0.84 5.94
C VAL A 14 -14.87 -0.56 6.18
N LEU A 15 -15.40 -0.92 7.36
CA LEU A 15 -16.79 -0.67 7.72
C LEU A 15 -17.11 0.83 7.69
N ARG A 16 -16.24 1.68 8.25
CA ARG A 16 -16.38 3.15 8.17
C ARG A 16 -16.38 3.65 6.73
N LEU A 17 -15.57 3.06 5.85
CA LEU A 17 -15.57 3.41 4.43
C LEU A 17 -16.89 3.04 3.74
N VAL A 18 -17.48 1.89 4.09
CA VAL A 18 -18.78 1.44 3.56
C VAL A 18 -19.93 2.31 4.09
N GLN A 19 -19.88 2.74 5.35
CA GLN A 19 -20.89 3.62 5.94
C GLN A 19 -20.97 4.99 5.25
N LEU A 20 -19.91 5.43 4.55
CA LEU A 20 -19.98 6.66 3.74
C LEU A 20 -20.96 6.56 2.57
N LEU A 21 -21.39 5.36 2.18
CA LEU A 21 -22.43 5.19 1.17
C LEU A 21 -23.79 5.76 1.63
N ASP A 22 -24.01 5.82 2.95
CA ASP A 22 -25.20 6.44 3.54
C ASP A 22 -25.08 7.98 3.63
N SER A 23 -23.88 8.54 3.42
CA SER A 23 -23.60 9.98 3.49
C SER A 23 -22.66 10.41 2.37
N PRO A 24 -23.13 10.42 1.11
CA PRO A 24 -22.28 10.64 -0.06
C PRO A 24 -21.60 12.01 -0.08
N GLN A 25 -22.17 13.02 0.58
CA GLN A 25 -21.54 14.34 0.71
C GLN A 25 -20.20 14.30 1.47
N ASP A 26 -19.99 13.31 2.34
CA ASP A 26 -18.78 13.20 3.14
C ASP A 26 -17.67 12.41 2.44
N ILE A 27 -18.01 11.67 1.38
CA ILE A 27 -17.07 10.84 0.60
C ILE A 27 -15.83 11.60 0.14
N PRO A 28 -15.92 12.80 -0.48
CA PRO A 28 -14.76 13.50 -0.99
C PRO A 28 -13.71 13.81 0.10
N PHE A 29 -14.17 14.02 1.33
CA PHE A 29 -13.31 14.38 2.46
C PHE A 29 -12.88 13.17 3.29
N LEU A 30 -13.80 12.28 3.65
CA LEU A 30 -13.55 11.16 4.56
C LEU A 30 -12.99 9.92 3.87
N ALA A 31 -13.37 9.64 2.62
CA ALA A 31 -12.90 8.42 1.93
C ALA A 31 -11.38 8.37 1.77
N PRO A 32 -10.66 9.46 1.40
CA PRO A 32 -9.20 9.45 1.36
C PRO A 32 -8.55 9.15 2.71
N ILE A 33 -9.15 9.60 3.82
CA ILE A 33 -8.64 9.40 5.18
C ILE A 33 -8.77 7.92 5.56
N HIS A 34 -9.96 7.33 5.40
CA HIS A 34 -10.17 5.92 5.70
C HIS A 34 -9.32 5.00 4.81
N LYS A 35 -9.14 5.34 3.53
CA LYS A 35 -8.23 4.60 2.64
C LYS A 35 -6.79 4.60 3.15
N LYS A 36 -6.27 5.76 3.57
CA LYS A 36 -4.92 5.86 4.16
C LYS A 36 -4.80 5.05 5.44
N GLU A 37 -5.84 5.06 6.28
CA GLU A 37 -5.88 4.26 7.50
C GLU A 37 -5.82 2.76 7.21
N ILE A 38 -6.61 2.27 6.24
CA ILE A 38 -6.60 0.86 5.83
C ILE A 38 -5.21 0.45 5.34
N ILE A 39 -4.60 1.27 4.46
CA ILE A 39 -3.25 1.01 3.94
C ILE A 39 -2.22 0.99 5.08
N TYR A 40 -2.27 1.96 5.99
CA TYR A 40 -1.39 2.01 7.14
C TYR A 40 -1.50 0.74 8.00
N ARG A 41 -2.72 0.32 8.35
CA ARG A 41 -2.95 -0.88 9.17
C ARG A 41 -2.53 -2.17 8.47
N LEU A 42 -2.75 -2.27 7.16
CA LEU A 42 -2.28 -3.40 6.35
C LEU A 42 -0.74 -3.50 6.36
N LEU A 43 -0.05 -2.36 6.29
CA LEU A 43 1.41 -2.30 6.35
C LEU A 43 1.98 -2.58 7.76
N GLN A 44 1.20 -2.32 8.81
CA GLN A 44 1.57 -2.66 10.19
C GLN A 44 1.22 -4.12 10.56
N GLY A 45 0.37 -4.79 9.78
CA GLY A 45 -0.04 -6.16 10.02
C GLY A 45 1.03 -7.20 9.68
N GLN A 46 0.76 -8.46 10.02
CA GLN A 46 1.69 -9.59 9.84
C GLN A 46 2.22 -9.77 8.41
N TYR A 47 1.50 -9.29 7.39
CA TYR A 47 1.86 -9.37 5.98
C TYR A 47 2.32 -8.04 5.38
N GLY A 48 2.54 -7.01 6.20
CA GLY A 48 2.84 -5.66 5.75
C GLY A 48 4.09 -5.54 4.90
N ALA A 49 5.16 -6.26 5.27
CA ALA A 49 6.41 -6.29 4.50
C ALA A 49 6.21 -6.90 3.09
N THR A 50 5.46 -8.01 3.00
CA THR A 50 5.11 -8.64 1.72
C THR A 50 4.23 -7.73 0.87
N LEU A 51 3.25 -7.06 1.47
CA LEU A 51 2.39 -6.10 0.77
C LEU A 51 3.18 -4.89 0.25
N ALA A 52 4.15 -4.38 1.03
CA ALA A 52 5.03 -3.31 0.59
C ALA A 52 5.90 -3.75 -0.60
N GLN A 53 6.43 -4.97 -0.58
CA GLN A 53 7.20 -5.53 -1.70
C GLN A 53 6.35 -5.63 -2.98
N ILE A 54 5.12 -6.17 -2.88
CA ILE A 54 4.19 -6.25 -4.01
C ILE A 54 3.89 -4.86 -4.60
N ALA A 55 3.67 -3.85 -3.75
CA ALA A 55 3.45 -2.48 -4.19
C ALA A 55 4.67 -1.87 -4.89
N MET A 56 5.88 -2.18 -4.43
CA MET A 56 7.13 -1.73 -5.06
C MET A 56 7.39 -2.43 -6.40
N GLU A 57 7.11 -3.73 -6.51
CA GLU A 57 7.27 -4.51 -7.75
C GLU A 57 6.24 -4.11 -8.82
N GLY A 58 5.02 -3.77 -8.41
CA GLY A 58 3.98 -3.25 -9.30
C GLY A 58 4.20 -1.79 -9.73
N SER A 59 5.06 -1.05 -9.04
CA SER A 59 5.49 0.28 -9.44
C SER A 59 6.67 0.15 -10.42
N ASN A 60 6.52 0.58 -11.67
CA ASN A 60 7.54 0.52 -12.73
C ASN A 60 8.79 1.41 -12.45
N THR A 61 9.09 1.71 -11.19
CA THR A 61 10.11 2.64 -10.72
C THR A 61 11.40 1.95 -10.26
N TYR A 62 11.51 0.63 -10.39
CA TYR A 62 12.79 -0.10 -10.17
C TYR A 62 13.65 -0.12 -11.45
N ARG A 63 14.01 1.04 -11.99
CA ARG A 63 14.92 1.13 -13.17
C ARG A 63 16.07 2.13 -13.04
N ILE A 64 16.50 2.43 -11.82
CA ILE A 64 17.74 3.20 -11.58
C ILE A 64 18.57 2.61 -10.43
N ARG A 65 19.11 1.41 -10.65
CA ARG A 65 20.40 1.03 -10.03
C ARG A 65 21.12 -0.01 -10.90
N GLY A 66 21.66 0.46 -12.01
CA GLY A 66 22.43 -0.37 -12.95
C GLY A 66 22.99 0.42 -14.12
N GLY A 67 23.57 1.60 -13.86
CA GLY A 67 24.19 2.43 -14.87
C GLY A 67 25.60 2.83 -14.45
N ASN A 68 26.58 2.36 -15.23
CA ASN A 68 27.95 2.84 -15.33
C ASN A 68 28.98 2.25 -14.33
N ARG A 69 29.58 1.11 -14.69
CA ARG A 69 30.97 0.81 -14.29
C ARG A 69 31.89 1.50 -15.32
N PRO A 70 32.73 2.48 -14.95
CA PRO A 70 33.73 3.00 -15.87
C PRO A 70 34.74 1.90 -16.18
N ASN A 71 34.86 1.58 -17.47
CA ASN A 71 35.91 0.75 -18.01
C ASN A 71 37.20 1.58 -18.07
N TYR A 72 38.12 1.37 -17.12
CA TYR A 72 39.46 1.93 -17.23
C TYR A 72 40.31 0.99 -18.08
N PRO A 73 40.91 1.46 -19.19
CA PRO A 73 41.87 0.65 -19.93
C PRO A 73 43.12 0.47 -19.06
N THR A 74 43.48 -0.79 -18.79
CA THR A 74 44.82 -1.15 -18.28
C THR A 74 45.84 -0.87 -19.38
N LEU A 75 46.84 -0.04 -19.04
CA LEU A 75 48.08 0.13 -19.78
C LEU A 75 48.85 -1.19 -19.86
#